data_AF-A0A0D0DH58-F1
#
_entry.id   AF-A0A0D0DH58-F1
#
_cell.length_a   1.000
_cell.length_b   1.000
_cell.length_c   1.000
_cell.angle_alpha   90.00
_cell.angle_beta   90.00
_cell.angle_gamma   90.00
#
_symmetry.space_group_name_H-M   'P 1'
#
loop_
_entity.id
_entity.type
_entity.pdbx_description
1 polymer ?
#
loop_
_entity_poly.entity_id
_entity_poly.type
_entity_poly.pdbx_seq_one_letter_code
_entity_poly.pdbx_strand_id
1 'polypeptide(L)'
;DSLEFLRLPTDEEKRKCYRRFFEATSKKALASAVCGVCARECGAMDEKLTTWRLTEIPNVERLIPNFHHPAHDLFEGKLLAPEGVCHGESVMVNVCMLCLGHLRSQVKTGPPRLALANGLWIRRVPWQLQVLTFAEQLLVALLYPQDVFKLFPKKIAGMRTTENLQRGVRGNVCTYELSSQGITSMLQGYLMLR
;
A
#
# COMPACT_ATOMS: atom_id res chain seq x y z
N ASP A 1 -17.99 23.94 31.13
CA ASP A 1 -17.07 22.80 31.37
C ASP A 1 -15.71 22.91 30.69
N SER A 2 -15.01 24.04 30.85
CA SER A 2 -13.67 24.26 30.25
C SER A 2 -12.53 23.85 31.18
N LEU A 3 -12.82 23.65 32.47
CA LEU A 3 -11.83 23.32 33.51
C LEU A 3 -11.44 21.84 33.54
N GLU A 4 -12.28 20.95 33.01
CA GLU A 4 -11.97 19.52 32.93
C GLU A 4 -10.90 19.23 31.86
N PHE A 5 -10.91 19.98 30.75
CA PHE A 5 -9.94 19.85 29.66
C PHE A 5 -8.51 20.28 30.06
N LEU A 6 -8.37 21.19 31.03
CA LEU A 6 -7.08 21.70 31.52
C LEU A 6 -6.50 20.88 32.68
N ARG A 7 -7.20 19.83 33.14
CA ARG A 7 -6.67 18.95 34.18
C ARG A 7 -5.50 18.14 33.65
N LEU A 8 -4.38 18.22 34.36
CA LEU A 8 -3.22 17.39 34.09
C LEU A 8 -3.56 15.92 34.38
N PRO A 9 -3.26 14.99 33.45
CA PRO A 9 -3.50 13.58 33.70
C PRO A 9 -2.61 13.10 34.85
N THR A 10 -3.19 12.24 35.68
CA THR A 10 -2.47 11.51 36.74
C THR A 10 -1.40 10.61 36.14
N ASP A 11 -0.40 10.23 36.95
CA ASP A 11 0.68 9.36 36.46
C ASP A 11 0.18 7.98 36.01
N GLU A 12 -0.93 7.50 36.58
CA GLU A 12 -1.55 6.25 36.17
C GLU A 12 -2.24 6.37 34.80
N GLU A 13 -2.93 7.48 34.54
CA GLU A 13 -3.50 7.78 33.23
C GLU A 13 -2.41 7.95 32.17
N LYS A 14 -1.32 8.65 32.49
CA LYS A 14 -0.14 8.76 31.60
C LYS A 14 0.43 7.37 31.27
N ARG A 15 0.65 6.51 32.27
CA ARG A 15 1.13 5.14 32.05
C ARG A 15 0.17 4.31 31.20
N LYS A 16 -1.15 4.48 31.38
CA LYS A 16 -2.17 3.83 30.54
C LYS A 16 -2.11 4.33 29.10
N CYS A 17 -1.96 5.63 28.88
CA CYS A 17 -1.79 6.20 27.55
C CYS A 17 -0.51 5.69 26.87
N TYR A 18 0.62 5.64 27.58
CA TYR A 18 1.85 5.07 27.05
C TYR A 18 1.69 3.60 26.67
N ARG A 19 1.08 2.77 27.51
CA ARG A 19 0.80 1.37 27.16
C ARG A 19 -0.05 1.25 25.91
N ARG A 20 -1.14 2.00 25.81
CA ARG A 20 -1.99 1.99 24.61
C ARG A 20 -1.22 2.40 23.36
N PHE A 21 -0.37 3.42 23.47
CA PHE A 21 0.48 3.86 22.36
C PHE A 21 1.50 2.79 21.97
N PHE A 22 2.22 2.20 22.93
CA PHE A 22 3.17 1.11 22.67
C PHE A 22 2.49 -0.11 22.06
N GLU A 23 1.30 -0.48 22.53
CA GLU A 23 0.52 -1.58 21.97
C GLU A 23 0.09 -1.29 20.54
N ALA A 24 -0.45 -0.09 20.28
CA ALA A 24 -0.90 0.35 18.95
C ALA A 24 0.23 0.54 17.94
N THR A 25 1.44 0.89 18.40
CA THR A 25 2.63 1.07 17.55
C THR A 25 3.57 -0.13 17.58
N SER A 26 3.17 -1.21 18.26
CA SER A 26 3.97 -2.44 18.30
C SER A 26 4.13 -3.01 16.89
N LYS A 27 5.25 -3.71 16.66
CA LYS A 27 5.49 -4.41 15.37
C LYS A 27 4.32 -5.31 14.96
N LYS A 28 3.63 -5.91 15.94
CA LYS A 28 2.45 -6.75 15.71
C LYS A 28 1.24 -5.92 15.25
N ALA A 29 1.02 -4.76 15.84
CA ALA A 29 -0.08 -3.87 15.49
C ALA A 29 0.12 -3.18 14.13
N LEU A 30 1.37 -2.89 13.77
CA LEU A 30 1.75 -2.33 12.47
C LEU A 30 2.01 -3.39 11.41
N ALA A 31 1.86 -4.68 11.72
CA ALA A 31 2.03 -5.73 10.74
C ALA A 31 0.94 -5.59 9.66
N SER A 32 1.38 -5.48 8.41
CA SER A 32 0.54 -5.59 7.23
C SER A 32 0.88 -6.87 6.48
N ALA A 33 -0.10 -7.40 5.75
CA ALA A 33 0.14 -8.43 4.75
C ALA A 33 -0.79 -8.21 3.56
N VAL A 34 -0.49 -8.88 2.46
CA VAL A 34 -1.30 -8.80 1.24
C VAL A 34 -2.40 -9.85 1.29
N CYS A 35 -3.64 -9.46 0.96
CA CYS A 35 -4.74 -10.39 0.75
C CYS A 35 -4.55 -11.12 -0.58
N GLY A 36 -4.50 -12.44 -0.56
CA GLY A 36 -4.40 -13.29 -1.75
C GLY A 36 -5.59 -13.18 -2.70
N VAL A 37 -6.76 -12.74 -2.23
CA VAL A 37 -7.97 -12.63 -3.09
C VAL A 37 -8.05 -11.30 -3.83
N CYS A 38 -7.80 -10.18 -3.14
CA CYS A 38 -7.95 -8.84 -3.70
C CYS A 38 -6.64 -8.08 -3.95
N ALA A 39 -5.49 -8.70 -3.65
CA ALA A 39 -4.15 -8.10 -3.77
C ALA A 39 -3.94 -6.79 -2.99
N ARG A 40 -4.87 -6.42 -2.10
CA ARG A 40 -4.70 -5.23 -1.25
C ARG A 40 -3.78 -5.55 -0.08
N GLU A 41 -2.92 -4.59 0.23
CA GLU A 41 -2.24 -4.57 1.52
C GLU A 41 -3.26 -4.23 2.60
N CYS A 42 -3.40 -5.11 3.58
CA CYS A 42 -4.27 -4.89 4.72
C CYS A 42 -3.44 -4.88 6.00
N GLY A 43 -3.61 -3.84 6.81
CA GLY A 43 -3.03 -3.77 8.15
C GLY A 43 -3.80 -4.64 9.15
N ALA A 44 -3.13 -5.00 10.24
CA ALA A 44 -3.74 -5.73 11.36
C ALA A 44 -4.95 -5.00 11.97
N MET A 45 -4.98 -3.66 11.91
CA MET A 45 -6.04 -2.82 12.49
C MET A 45 -7.29 -2.70 11.61
N ASP A 46 -7.14 -2.64 10.28
CA ASP A 46 -8.24 -2.20 9.40
C ASP A 46 -9.10 -3.33 8.84
N GLU A 47 -8.50 -4.42 8.35
CA GLU A 47 -9.27 -5.45 7.62
C GLU A 47 -9.07 -6.88 8.12
N LYS A 48 -8.40 -7.05 9.28
CA LYS A 48 -8.10 -8.33 9.97
C LYS A 48 -7.86 -9.48 9.00
N LEU A 49 -6.62 -9.66 8.59
CA LEU A 49 -6.21 -10.81 7.79
C LEU A 49 -6.31 -12.11 8.56
N THR A 50 -6.85 -13.12 7.90
CA THR A 50 -6.89 -14.50 8.41
C THR A 50 -6.24 -15.42 7.39
N THR A 51 -5.46 -16.39 7.86
CA THR A 51 -4.79 -17.36 6.99
C THR A 51 -5.62 -18.65 6.94
N TRP A 52 -5.91 -19.12 5.74
CA TRP A 52 -6.71 -20.31 5.47
C TRP A 52 -5.97 -21.24 4.53
N ARG A 53 -6.18 -22.56 4.66
CA ARG A 53 -5.81 -23.48 3.58
C ARG A 53 -6.68 -23.21 2.38
N LEU A 54 -6.12 -23.30 1.18
CA LEU A 54 -6.84 -23.06 -0.06
C LEU A 54 -8.12 -23.90 -0.18
N THR A 55 -8.10 -25.14 0.31
CA THR A 55 -9.24 -26.07 0.32
C THR A 55 -10.31 -25.75 1.36
N GLU A 56 -9.98 -24.98 2.40
CA GLU A 56 -10.88 -24.63 3.51
C GLU A 56 -11.58 -23.27 3.29
N ILE A 57 -11.21 -22.55 2.23
CA ILE A 57 -11.84 -21.28 1.87
C ILE A 57 -13.28 -21.55 1.42
N PRO A 58 -14.29 -20.86 1.99
CA PRO A 58 -15.67 -21.05 1.59
C PRO A 58 -15.90 -20.59 0.15
N ASN A 59 -16.65 -21.36 -0.63
CA ASN A 59 -17.00 -21.07 -2.02
C ASN A 59 -15.78 -20.66 -2.88
N VAL A 60 -14.68 -21.39 -2.72
CA VAL A 60 -13.39 -21.08 -3.36
C VAL A 60 -13.44 -21.17 -4.89
N GLU A 61 -14.37 -21.95 -5.44
CA GLU A 61 -14.65 -22.06 -6.87
C GLU A 61 -15.00 -20.72 -7.52
N ARG A 62 -15.52 -19.76 -6.74
CA ARG A 62 -15.79 -18.39 -7.23
C ARG A 62 -14.54 -17.60 -7.58
N LEU A 63 -13.36 -18.08 -7.18
CA LEU A 63 -12.05 -17.46 -7.49
C LEU A 63 -11.45 -17.98 -8.79
N ILE A 64 -12.15 -18.86 -9.51
CA ILE A 64 -11.76 -19.29 -10.85
C ILE A 64 -12.08 -18.13 -11.82
N PRO A 65 -11.09 -17.61 -12.57
CA PRO A 65 -11.32 -16.51 -13.48
C PRO A 65 -12.17 -16.97 -14.68
N ASN A 66 -13.14 -16.15 -15.10
CA ASN A 66 -13.96 -16.45 -16.29
C ASN A 66 -13.14 -16.43 -17.59
N PHE A 67 -12.08 -15.61 -17.63
CA PHE A 67 -11.17 -15.50 -18.77
C PHE A 67 -9.78 -15.95 -18.34
N HIS A 68 -9.25 -16.97 -18.99
CA HIS A 68 -7.88 -17.40 -18.74
C HIS A 68 -6.90 -16.51 -19.51
N HIS A 69 -5.88 -16.01 -18.81
CA HIS A 69 -4.76 -15.32 -19.42
C HIS A 69 -3.47 -16.06 -19.08
N PRO A 70 -2.52 -16.23 -20.02
CA PRO A 70 -1.31 -17.04 -19.82
C PRO A 70 -0.41 -16.55 -18.69
N ALA A 71 -0.47 -15.25 -18.36
CA ALA A 71 0.27 -14.67 -17.25
C ALA A 71 -0.46 -14.70 -15.89
N HIS A 72 -1.62 -15.37 -15.78
CA HIS A 72 -2.29 -15.57 -14.49
C HIS A 72 -1.45 -16.43 -13.55
N ASP A 73 -1.26 -15.97 -12.31
CA ASP A 73 -0.72 -16.77 -11.23
C ASP A 73 -1.88 -17.62 -10.64
N LEU A 74 -2.03 -18.85 -11.15
CA LEU A 74 -3.09 -19.77 -10.75
C LEU A 74 -2.60 -20.78 -9.71
N PHE A 75 -3.33 -20.91 -8.62
CA PHE A 75 -3.09 -21.90 -7.57
C PHE A 75 -4.29 -22.84 -7.53
N GLU A 76 -4.08 -24.11 -7.88
CA GLU A 76 -5.17 -25.10 -8.03
C GLU A 76 -6.36 -24.58 -8.87
N GLY A 77 -6.05 -23.89 -9.98
CA GLY A 77 -7.04 -23.30 -10.91
C GLY A 77 -7.67 -21.98 -10.45
N LYS A 78 -7.32 -21.47 -9.27
CA LYS A 78 -7.88 -20.23 -8.69
C LYS A 78 -6.90 -19.08 -8.86
N LEU A 79 -7.40 -17.90 -9.22
CA LEU A 79 -6.57 -16.71 -9.41
C LEU A 79 -6.33 -16.00 -8.07
N LEU A 80 -5.08 -16.01 -7.61
CA LEU A 80 -4.67 -15.40 -6.34
C LEU A 80 -3.43 -14.52 -6.51
N ALA A 81 -3.28 -13.53 -5.64
CA ALA A 81 -2.07 -12.72 -5.55
C ALA A 81 -0.95 -13.54 -4.90
N PRO A 82 0.20 -13.75 -5.58
CA PRO A 82 1.28 -14.58 -5.07
C PRO A 82 1.86 -14.05 -3.75
N GLU A 83 1.85 -12.73 -3.52
CA GLU A 83 2.32 -12.10 -2.29
C GLU A 83 1.45 -12.42 -1.06
N GLY A 84 0.19 -12.80 -1.30
CA GLY A 84 -0.75 -13.25 -0.27
C GLY A 84 -0.76 -14.76 -0.03
N VAL A 85 0.10 -15.51 -0.74
CA VAL A 85 0.18 -16.98 -0.64
C VAL A 85 1.45 -17.39 0.11
N CYS A 86 1.27 -18.09 1.22
CA CYS A 86 2.36 -18.68 1.97
C CYS A 86 2.57 -20.13 1.50
N HIS A 87 3.79 -20.42 1.05
CA HIS A 87 4.19 -21.73 0.58
C HIS A 87 4.74 -22.55 1.76
N GLY A 88 4.05 -23.61 2.14
CA GLY A 88 4.46 -24.60 3.15
C GLY A 88 4.17 -26.02 2.65
N GLU A 89 3.83 -26.94 3.55
CA GLU A 89 3.35 -28.29 3.17
C GLU A 89 2.01 -28.26 2.41
N SER A 90 1.19 -27.23 2.67
CA SER A 90 -0.07 -26.96 1.97
C SER A 90 -0.14 -25.49 1.57
N VAL A 91 -0.84 -25.17 0.48
CA VAL A 91 -1.04 -23.78 0.02
C VAL A 91 -1.92 -23.02 1.01
N MET A 92 -1.31 -22.10 1.74
CA MET A 92 -1.97 -21.23 2.72
C MET A 92 -2.17 -19.84 2.10
N VAL A 93 -3.35 -19.26 2.27
CA VAL A 93 -3.72 -17.99 1.66
C VAL A 93 -4.21 -17.04 2.73
N ASN A 94 -3.68 -15.83 2.68
CA ASN A 94 -4.10 -14.72 3.52
C ASN A 94 -5.36 -14.06 2.91
N VAL A 95 -6.46 -14.01 3.66
CA VAL A 95 -7.74 -13.47 3.19
C VAL A 95 -8.23 -12.40 4.15
N CYS A 96 -8.51 -11.20 3.63
CA CYS A 96 -9.10 -10.11 4.41
C CYS A 96 -10.58 -10.35 4.70
N MET A 97 -11.12 -9.74 5.76
CA MET A 97 -12.49 -10.00 6.19
C MET A 97 -13.55 -9.61 5.16
N LEU A 98 -13.29 -8.61 4.31
CA LEU A 98 -14.22 -8.20 3.25
C LEU A 98 -14.38 -9.31 2.20
N CYS A 99 -13.26 -9.90 1.77
CA CYS A 99 -13.28 -11.01 0.82
C CYS A 99 -13.90 -12.25 1.46
N LEU A 100 -13.51 -12.57 2.70
CA LEU A 100 -14.05 -13.73 3.41
C LEU A 100 -15.56 -13.61 3.67
N GLY A 101 -16.04 -12.42 4.05
CA GLY A 101 -17.47 -12.16 4.27
C GLY A 101 -18.29 -12.30 2.99
N HIS A 102 -17.74 -11.88 1.85
CA HIS A 102 -18.36 -12.11 0.54
C HIS A 102 -18.37 -13.59 0.15
N LEU A 103 -17.26 -14.30 0.36
CA LEU A 103 -17.14 -15.73 0.05
C LEU A 103 -18.08 -16.58 0.91
N ARG A 104 -18.29 -16.22 2.18
CA ARG A 104 -19.26 -16.89 3.07
C ARG A 104 -20.72 -16.59 2.72
N SER A 105 -20.99 -15.49 2.02
CA SER A 105 -22.36 -15.11 1.67
C SER A 105 -22.95 -16.08 0.64
N GLN A 106 -24.10 -16.66 0.96
CA GLN A 106 -24.88 -17.48 0.03
C GLN A 106 -25.70 -16.65 -0.96
N VAL A 107 -25.93 -15.36 -0.67
CA VAL A 107 -26.71 -14.45 -1.53
C VAL A 107 -25.91 -13.98 -2.73
N LYS A 108 -24.61 -13.74 -2.54
CA LYS A 108 -23.71 -13.31 -3.62
C LYS A 108 -23.18 -14.55 -4.33
N THR A 109 -23.40 -14.67 -5.64
CA THR A 109 -22.99 -15.86 -6.43
C THR A 109 -21.67 -15.66 -7.18
N GLY A 110 -21.21 -14.42 -7.33
CA GLY A 110 -19.96 -14.09 -8.03
C GLY A 110 -18.72 -13.98 -7.13
N PRO A 111 -17.53 -13.78 -7.73
CA PRO A 111 -16.32 -13.46 -6.98
C PRO A 111 -16.52 -12.20 -6.10
N PRO A 112 -15.75 -12.04 -5.02
CA PRO A 112 -15.77 -10.81 -4.24
C PRO A 112 -15.52 -9.58 -5.14
N ARG A 113 -16.19 -8.46 -4.85
CA ARG A 113 -16.12 -7.22 -5.64
C ARG A 113 -14.70 -6.79 -6.00
N LEU A 114 -13.78 -6.91 -5.04
CA LEU A 114 -12.38 -6.51 -5.18
C LEU A 114 -11.45 -7.68 -5.55
N ALA A 115 -11.98 -8.86 -5.87
CA ALA A 115 -11.15 -10.02 -6.18
C ALA A 115 -10.47 -9.89 -7.54
N LEU A 116 -9.27 -10.44 -7.66
CA LEU A 116 -8.55 -10.56 -8.93
C LEU A 116 -9.38 -11.32 -9.99
N ALA A 117 -10.07 -12.38 -9.55
CA ALA A 117 -10.99 -13.16 -10.39
C ALA A 117 -12.19 -12.36 -10.92
N ASN A 118 -12.50 -11.19 -10.33
CA ASN A 118 -13.56 -10.29 -10.78
C ASN A 118 -13.08 -9.27 -11.82
N GLY A 119 -12.07 -9.62 -12.62
CA GLY A 119 -11.52 -8.74 -13.67
C GLY A 119 -10.67 -7.58 -13.15
N LEU A 120 -10.22 -7.63 -11.90
CA LEU A 120 -9.37 -6.61 -11.27
C LEU A 120 -7.88 -6.97 -11.27
N TRP A 121 -7.51 -8.02 -12.01
CA TRP A 121 -6.11 -8.41 -12.17
C TRP A 121 -5.42 -7.54 -13.23
N ILE A 122 -4.41 -6.76 -12.81
CA ILE A 122 -3.75 -5.74 -13.64
C ILE A 122 -2.36 -6.20 -14.13
N ARG A 123 -2.10 -7.52 -14.15
CA ARG A 123 -0.76 -8.10 -14.39
C ARG A 123 0.27 -7.59 -13.38
N ARG A 124 1.51 -8.04 -13.56
CA ARG A 124 2.66 -7.49 -12.83
C ARG A 124 2.94 -6.08 -13.35
N VAL A 125 3.37 -5.21 -12.44
CA VAL A 125 3.87 -3.87 -12.79
C VAL A 125 4.98 -4.02 -13.84
N PRO A 126 4.89 -3.37 -15.01
CA PRO A 126 5.93 -3.42 -16.03
C PRO A 126 7.30 -3.02 -15.47
N TRP A 127 8.36 -3.65 -15.96
CA TRP A 127 9.73 -3.39 -15.49
C TRP A 127 10.09 -1.91 -15.49
N GLN A 128 9.65 -1.19 -16.53
CA GLN A 128 9.85 0.24 -16.71
C GLN A 128 9.32 1.05 -15.53
N LEU A 129 8.19 0.65 -14.95
CA LEU A 129 7.61 1.30 -13.78
C LEU A 129 8.27 0.84 -12.46
N GLN A 130 8.92 -0.33 -12.45
CA GLN A 130 9.65 -0.83 -11.28
C GLN A 130 11.03 -0.16 -11.10
N VAL A 131 11.66 0.31 -12.18
CA VAL A 131 13.00 0.91 -12.16
C VAL A 131 13.01 2.44 -12.19
N LEU A 132 11.84 3.06 -11.99
CA LEU A 132 11.74 4.52 -11.94
C LEU A 132 12.63 5.08 -10.83
N THR A 133 13.37 6.12 -11.17
CA THR A 133 14.05 6.98 -10.19
C THR A 133 13.01 7.65 -9.29
N PHE A 134 13.43 8.10 -8.10
CA PHE A 134 12.54 8.79 -7.17
C PHE A 134 11.83 10.00 -7.82
N ALA A 135 12.55 10.74 -8.67
CA ALA A 135 11.98 11.86 -9.42
C ALA A 135 10.90 11.40 -10.41
N GLU A 136 11.12 10.30 -11.13
CA GLU A 136 10.12 9.75 -12.05
C GLU A 136 8.91 9.16 -11.32
N GLN A 137 9.11 8.51 -10.17
CA GLN A 137 8.01 8.01 -9.32
C GLN A 137 7.08 9.15 -8.89
N LEU A 138 7.63 10.32 -8.58
CA LEU A 138 6.85 11.51 -8.23
C LEU A 138 6.11 12.12 -9.41
N LEU A 139 6.69 12.10 -10.61
CA LEU A 139 6.01 12.57 -11.82
C LEU A 139 4.78 11.73 -12.17
N VAL A 140 4.78 10.44 -11.83
CA VAL A 140 3.64 9.54 -12.04
C VAL A 140 2.78 9.36 -10.78
N ALA A 141 3.16 9.97 -9.65
CA ALA A 141 2.40 9.88 -8.41
C ALA A 141 1.07 10.64 -8.55
N LEU A 142 -0.01 10.06 -8.01
CA LEU A 142 -1.33 10.69 -8.01
C LEU A 142 -1.42 11.89 -7.05
N LEU A 143 -0.53 11.96 -6.05
CA LEU A 143 -0.29 13.18 -5.29
C LEU A 143 0.83 13.95 -5.99
N TYR A 144 0.58 15.25 -6.24
CA TYR A 144 1.63 16.21 -6.56
C TYR A 144 2.20 16.75 -5.25
N PRO A 145 3.35 16.27 -4.74
CA PRO A 145 4.14 17.06 -3.79
C PRO A 145 5.00 18.06 -4.56
N GLN A 146 5.12 19.30 -4.06
CA GLN A 146 6.17 20.21 -4.51
C GLN A 146 7.47 19.82 -3.79
N ASP A 147 8.20 18.90 -4.41
CA ASP A 147 9.51 18.46 -3.91
C ASP A 147 10.64 19.12 -4.70
N VAL A 148 11.59 19.72 -3.99
CA VAL A 148 12.82 20.26 -4.61
C VAL A 148 13.94 19.23 -4.47
N PHE A 149 14.42 18.72 -5.61
CA PHE A 149 15.51 17.76 -5.67
C PHE A 149 16.85 18.44 -5.94
N LYS A 150 17.74 18.45 -4.94
CA LYS A 150 19.15 18.79 -5.17
C LYS A 150 19.96 17.52 -5.40
N LEU A 151 20.12 17.17 -6.67
CA LEU A 151 20.80 15.95 -7.11
C LEU A 151 22.28 16.23 -7.37
N PHE A 152 23.16 15.41 -6.78
CA PHE A 152 24.59 15.43 -7.07
C PHE A 152 25.02 14.10 -7.70
N PRO A 153 25.92 14.12 -8.70
CA PRO A 153 26.54 12.90 -9.21
C PRO A 153 27.31 12.19 -8.08
N LYS A 154 27.05 10.91 -7.82
CA LYS A 154 27.90 10.12 -6.91
C LYS A 154 29.32 10.09 -7.46
N LYS A 155 30.30 10.45 -6.62
CA LYS A 155 31.73 10.25 -6.93
C LYS A 155 32.03 8.75 -6.76
N ILE A 156 32.24 8.03 -7.85
CA ILE A 156 32.80 6.68 -7.83
C ILE A 156 34.28 6.84 -8.17
N ALA A 157 35.17 6.43 -7.26
CA ALA A 157 36.63 6.55 -7.43
C ALA A 157 37.14 7.98 -7.78
N GLY A 158 36.44 9.04 -7.34
CA GLY A 158 36.85 10.43 -7.56
C GLY A 158 36.51 11.01 -8.94
N MET A 159 35.98 10.22 -9.87
CA MET A 159 35.64 10.65 -11.22
C MET A 159 34.12 10.82 -11.39
N ARG A 160 33.69 11.87 -12.10
CA ARG A 160 32.29 12.09 -12.48
C ARG A 160 32.09 11.55 -13.90
N THR A 161 31.63 10.32 -14.03
CA THR A 161 31.26 9.75 -15.34
C THR A 161 29.83 10.16 -15.70
N THR A 162 29.64 10.69 -16.92
CA THR A 162 28.32 11.12 -17.44
C THR A 162 27.32 9.96 -17.53
N GLU A 163 27.82 8.75 -17.76
CA GLU A 163 27.03 7.51 -17.80
C GLU A 163 26.35 7.15 -16.46
N ASN A 164 26.87 7.67 -15.34
CA ASN A 164 26.34 7.43 -14.01
C ASN A 164 25.41 8.54 -13.49
N LEU A 165 25.19 9.61 -14.27
CA LEU A 165 24.31 10.73 -13.90
C LEU A 165 22.87 10.28 -13.62
N GLN A 166 22.38 9.25 -14.31
CA GLN A 166 20.99 8.80 -14.21
C GLN A 166 20.77 7.69 -13.16
N ARG A 167 21.81 6.96 -12.77
CA ARG A 167 21.67 5.77 -11.89
C ARG A 167 22.37 5.92 -10.53
N GLY A 168 23.17 6.99 -10.35
CA GLY A 168 23.99 7.22 -9.17
C GLY A 168 23.73 8.56 -8.50
N VAL A 169 22.48 8.84 -8.14
CA VAL A 169 22.11 10.13 -7.55
C VAL A 169 22.07 10.06 -6.03
N ARG A 170 22.62 11.08 -5.35
CA ARG A 170 22.51 11.29 -3.90
C ARG A 170 22.05 12.73 -3.67
N GLY A 171 21.05 12.93 -2.82
CA GLY A 171 20.46 14.25 -2.56
C GLY A 171 19.53 14.24 -1.35
N ASN A 172 19.13 15.43 -0.92
CA ASN A 172 18.10 15.61 0.10
C ASN A 172 16.76 15.84 -0.59
N VAL A 173 15.69 15.33 0.02
CA VAL A 173 14.31 15.59 -0.40
C VAL A 173 13.73 16.60 0.57
N CYS A 174 13.27 17.74 0.05
CA CYS A 174 12.53 18.73 0.81
C CYS A 174 11.12 18.82 0.22
N THR A 175 10.12 18.44 1.01
CA THR A 175 8.71 18.54 0.65
C THR A 175 8.14 19.84 1.21
N TYR A 176 7.54 20.65 0.34
CA TYR A 176 6.85 21.88 0.72
C TYR A 176 5.33 21.69 0.65
N GLU A 177 4.62 22.33 1.57
CA GLU A 177 3.16 22.38 1.53
C GLU A 177 2.71 23.19 0.31
N LEU A 178 1.83 22.61 -0.51
CA LEU A 178 1.21 23.32 -1.62
C LEU A 178 0.25 24.36 -1.06
N SER A 179 0.61 25.65 -1.21
CA SER A 179 -0.32 26.75 -0.96
C SER A 179 -1.43 26.74 -2.01
N SER A 180 -2.50 25.99 -1.75
CA SER A 180 -3.71 25.94 -2.57
C SER A 180 -4.31 27.34 -2.76
N GLN A 181 -4.13 28.22 -1.77
CA GLN A 181 -4.51 29.63 -1.85
C GLN A 181 -3.64 30.41 -2.86
N GLY A 182 -2.31 30.18 -2.88
CA GLY A 182 -1.40 30.76 -3.86
C GLY A 182 -1.63 30.27 -5.29
N ILE A 183 -1.96 28.98 -5.46
CA ILE A 183 -2.32 28.40 -6.76
C ILE A 183 -3.63 29.01 -7.28
N THR A 184 -4.63 29.15 -6.41
CA THR A 184 -5.90 29.79 -6.76
C THR A 184 -5.69 31.25 -7.17
N SER A 185 -4.82 31.97 -6.46
CA SER A 185 -4.44 33.33 -6.80
C SER A 185 -3.76 33.44 -8.18
N MET A 186 -2.88 32.49 -8.53
CA MET A 186 -2.25 32.42 -9.86
C MET A 186 -3.26 32.11 -10.97
N LEU A 187 -4.21 31.19 -10.75
CA LEU A 187 -5.28 30.91 -11.72
C LEU A 187 -6.17 32.13 -11.97
N GLN A 188 -6.29 33.02 -11.00
CA GLN A 188 -7.02 34.28 -11.09
C GLN A 188 -6.19 35.43 -11.71
N GLY A 189 -4.94 35.17 -12.12
CA GLY A 189 -4.09 36.14 -12.80
C GLY A 189 -3.21 37.01 -11.89
N TYR A 190 -3.16 36.72 -10.59
CA TYR A 190 -2.29 37.40 -9.65
C TYR A 190 -0.92 36.70 -9.55
N LEU A 191 0.17 37.47 -9.52
CA LEU A 191 1.52 36.95 -9.31
C LEU A 191 1.68 36.41 -7.89
N MET A 192 2.40 35.28 -7.72
CA MET A 192 2.71 34.78 -6.38
C MET A 192 3.45 35.86 -5.56
N LEU A 193 2.86 36.23 -4.43
CA LEU A 193 3.51 37.09 -3.43
C LEU A 193 4.69 36.33 -2.82
N ARG A 194 5.86 36.98 -2.79
CA ARG A 194 7.09 36.46 -2.18
C ARG A 194 6.98 36.34 -0.67
#